data_AF-A0A972A094-F1
#
_entry.id   AF-A0A972A094-F1
#
_cell.length_a   1.000
_cell.length_b   1.000
_cell.length_c   1.000
_cell.angle_alpha   90.00
_cell.angle_beta   90.00
_cell.angle_gamma   90.00
#
_symmetry.space_group_name_H-M   'P 1'
#
loop_
_entity.id
_entity.type
_entity.pdbx_description
1 polymer ?
#
loop_
_entity_poly.entity_id
_entity_poly.type
_entity_poly.pdbx_seq_one_letter_code
_entity_poly.pdbx_strand_id
1 'polypeptide(L)'
;MYTILLSIIAVLTLALAVMIIFIFTAFNTNRAIPSSGETPKPLVERVVPKEEQVEFKLYGETNEAIFNIKSTETHPNSFLMASISIIYDGGKKNKQVEERKELLNKNLSLLKQACIKYFMSQSYEDLNGEEAMDKARASLKDAFNEIVRTDDSDEAIIIDVVFDKWIRQ
;
A
#
# COMPACT_ATOMS: atom_id res chain seq x y z
N MET A 1 6.06 -41.01 -31.73
CA MET A 1 4.94 -40.07 -31.43
C MET A 1 5.18 -39.31 -30.12
N TYR A 2 5.55 -39.99 -29.02
CA TYR A 2 5.90 -39.32 -27.75
C TYR A 2 7.17 -38.47 -27.80
N THR A 3 8.11 -38.75 -28.70
CA THR A 3 9.33 -37.95 -28.89
C THR A 3 9.06 -36.52 -29.35
N ILE A 4 8.04 -36.31 -30.18
CA ILE A 4 7.61 -34.98 -30.64
C ILE A 4 7.00 -34.22 -29.46
N LEU A 5 6.11 -34.85 -28.69
CA LEU A 5 5.52 -34.26 -27.50
C LEU A 5 6.59 -33.90 -26.45
N LEU A 6 7.55 -34.80 -26.22
CA LEU A 6 8.66 -34.59 -25.30
C LEU A 6 9.57 -33.43 -25.76
N SER A 7 9.83 -33.33 -27.07
CA SER A 7 10.58 -32.22 -27.66
C SER A 7 9.85 -30.88 -27.49
N ILE A 8 8.52 -30.84 -27.63
CA ILE A 8 7.73 -29.62 -27.43
C ILE A 8 7.80 -29.19 -25.96
N ILE A 9 7.61 -30.12 -25.02
CA ILE A 9 7.71 -29.83 -23.59
C ILE A 9 9.12 -29.34 -23.22
N ALA A 10 10.17 -29.95 -23.78
CA ALA A 10 11.55 -29.53 -23.56
C ALA A 10 11.82 -28.10 -24.04
N VAL A 11 11.32 -27.72 -25.22
CA VAL A 11 11.48 -26.36 -25.76
C VAL A 11 10.67 -25.34 -24.96
N LEU A 12 9.43 -25.67 -24.58
CA LEU A 12 8.56 -24.80 -23.79
C LEU A 12 9.13 -24.54 -22.38
N THR A 13 9.65 -25.57 -21.72
CA THR A 13 10.26 -25.45 -20.39
C THR A 13 11.56 -24.65 -20.44
N LEU A 14 12.38 -24.83 -21.48
CA LEU A 14 13.60 -24.03 -21.69
C LEU A 14 13.27 -22.54 -21.90
N ALA A 15 12.26 -22.24 -22.72
CA ALA A 15 11.82 -20.86 -22.96
C ALA A 15 11.32 -20.17 -21.67
N LEU A 16 10.56 -20.90 -20.84
CA LEU A 16 10.08 -20.40 -19.55
C LEU A 16 11.25 -20.09 -18.59
N ALA A 17 12.24 -20.97 -18.52
CA ALA A 17 13.42 -20.76 -17.68
C ALA A 17 14.22 -19.52 -18.10
N VAL A 18 14.42 -19.31 -19.40
CA VAL A 18 15.08 -18.10 -19.94
C VAL A 18 14.29 -16.84 -19.58
N MET A 19 12.96 -16.87 -19.67
CA MET A 19 12.10 -15.75 -19.29
C MET A 19 12.21 -15.41 -17.80
N ILE A 20 12.22 -16.41 -16.92
CA ILE A 20 12.39 -16.21 -15.47
C ILE A 20 13.75 -15.56 -15.17
N ILE A 21 14.83 -16.05 -15.79
CA ILE A 21 16.17 -15.47 -15.63
C ILE A 21 16.20 -14.04 -16.14
N PHE A 22 15.60 -13.75 -17.29
CA PHE A 22 15.53 -12.40 -17.86
C PHE A 22 14.74 -11.45 -16.96
N ILE A 23 13.61 -11.88 -16.40
CA ILE A 23 12.84 -11.10 -15.43
C ILE A 23 13.70 -10.83 -14.20
N PHE A 24 14.34 -11.84 -13.63
CA PHE A 24 15.20 -11.64 -12.47
C PHE A 24 16.40 -10.73 -12.77
N THR A 25 17.07 -10.84 -13.91
CA THR A 25 18.22 -9.97 -14.21
C THR A 25 17.80 -8.57 -14.63
N ALA A 26 16.74 -8.40 -15.42
CA ALA A 26 16.27 -7.09 -15.87
C ALA A 26 15.56 -6.31 -14.76
N PHE A 27 14.72 -6.97 -13.94
CA PHE A 27 14.05 -6.30 -12.82
C PHE A 27 14.96 -6.14 -11.60
N ASN A 28 15.93 -7.03 -11.35
CA ASN A 28 16.91 -6.85 -10.26
C ASN A 28 18.08 -5.91 -10.64
N THR A 29 18.29 -5.60 -11.92
CA THR A 29 19.18 -4.52 -12.37
C THR A 29 18.62 -3.12 -12.07
N ASN A 30 17.31 -2.99 -11.81
CA ASN A 30 16.71 -1.74 -11.31
C ASN A 30 16.81 -1.56 -9.78
N ARG A 31 17.68 -2.33 -9.10
CA ARG A 31 18.34 -1.90 -7.86
C ARG A 31 19.72 -1.28 -8.13
N ALA A 32 19.88 -0.61 -9.27
CA ALA A 32 20.81 0.52 -9.32
C ALA A 32 20.19 1.64 -8.48
N ILE A 33 20.80 1.92 -7.33
CA ILE A 33 20.55 3.11 -6.53
C ILE A 33 20.53 4.31 -7.48
N PRO A 34 19.42 5.06 -7.62
CA PRO A 34 19.49 6.36 -8.26
C PRO A 34 20.21 7.28 -7.28
N SER A 35 21.53 7.38 -7.44
CA SER A 35 22.32 8.46 -6.85
C SER A 35 22.02 9.73 -7.64
N SER A 36 20.93 10.42 -7.27
CA SER A 36 20.76 11.89 -7.32
C SER A 36 19.28 12.22 -7.16
N GLY A 37 18.94 12.72 -5.98
CA GLY A 37 17.62 13.14 -5.55
C GLY A 37 17.67 13.05 -4.04
N GLU A 38 17.74 14.21 -3.38
CA GLU A 38 17.80 14.32 -1.92
C GLU A 38 16.89 13.27 -1.28
N THR A 39 17.49 12.31 -0.57
CA THR A 39 16.73 11.42 0.30
C THR A 39 15.87 12.31 1.18
N PRO A 40 14.52 12.19 1.12
CA PRO A 40 13.68 12.93 2.03
C PRO A 40 14.17 12.67 3.45
N LYS A 41 14.32 13.73 4.24
CA LYS A 41 14.74 13.59 5.62
C LYS A 41 13.79 12.60 6.30
N PRO A 42 14.31 11.70 7.16
CA PRO A 42 13.47 10.76 7.87
C PRO A 42 12.42 11.53 8.67
N LEU A 43 11.15 11.20 8.47
CA LEU A 43 10.08 11.82 9.24
C LEU A 43 10.30 11.53 10.72
N VAL A 44 10.19 12.55 11.56
CA VAL A 44 10.31 12.39 13.01
C VAL A 44 8.95 11.98 13.56
N GLU A 45 8.83 10.74 14.00
CA GLU A 45 7.63 10.25 14.70
C GLU A 45 7.57 10.84 16.12
N ARG A 46 6.60 11.72 16.38
CA ARG A 46 6.29 12.17 17.74
C ARG A 46 5.52 11.06 18.47
N VAL A 47 5.83 10.83 19.73
CA VAL A 47 4.95 10.05 20.62
C VAL A 47 3.73 10.90 20.93
N VAL A 48 2.63 10.65 20.22
CA VAL A 48 1.37 11.41 20.36
C VAL A 48 0.46 10.72 21.39
N PRO A 49 0.09 11.41 22.50
CA PRO A 49 -0.87 10.90 23.47
C PRO A 49 -2.19 10.54 22.79
N LYS A 50 -2.88 9.48 23.26
CA LYS A 50 -4.17 9.04 22.68
C LYS A 50 -5.23 10.14 22.62
N GLU A 51 -5.18 11.10 23.53
CA GLU A 51 -6.08 12.26 23.60
C GLU A 51 -5.89 13.27 22.45
N GLU A 52 -4.72 13.24 21.81
CA GLU A 52 -4.36 14.08 20.67
C GLU A 52 -4.50 13.34 19.33
N GLN A 53 -4.94 12.08 19.35
CA GLN A 53 -5.14 11.28 18.15
C GLN A 53 -6.56 11.49 17.62
N VAL A 54 -6.67 11.78 16.33
CA VAL A 54 -7.97 11.97 15.67
C VAL A 54 -8.11 10.98 14.53
N GLU A 55 -9.31 10.41 14.43
CA GLU A 55 -9.67 9.47 13.38
C GLU A 55 -10.29 10.20 12.17
N PHE A 56 -9.84 9.84 10.98
CA PHE A 56 -10.38 10.29 9.71
C PHE A 56 -10.80 9.08 8.86
N LYS A 57 -12.11 8.98 8.56
CA LYS A 57 -12.67 7.93 7.72
C LYS A 57 -12.43 8.25 6.25
N LEU A 58 -11.71 7.37 5.54
CA LEU A 58 -11.28 7.64 4.17
C LEU A 58 -12.44 7.56 3.15
N TYR A 59 -13.45 6.72 3.42
CA TYR A 59 -14.56 6.45 2.49
C TYR A 59 -15.91 6.98 2.97
N GLY A 60 -15.92 8.09 3.72
CA GLY A 60 -17.15 8.75 4.15
C GLY A 60 -17.87 8.01 5.29
N GLU A 61 -19.19 8.12 5.36
CA GLU A 61 -19.97 7.65 6.51
C GLU A 61 -19.94 6.13 6.72
N THR A 62 -20.07 5.36 5.64
CA THR A 62 -19.98 3.89 5.70
C THR A 62 -18.54 3.43 5.88
N ASN A 63 -17.58 4.25 5.45
CA ASN A 63 -16.14 3.97 5.43
C ASN A 63 -15.74 2.69 4.67
N GLU A 64 -16.62 2.13 3.86
CA GLU A 64 -16.39 0.86 3.17
C GLU A 64 -16.00 1.08 1.71
N ALA A 65 -14.96 0.37 1.27
CA ALA A 65 -14.53 0.36 -0.12
C ALA A 65 -14.24 -1.06 -0.59
N ILE A 66 -14.55 -1.31 -1.86
CA ILE A 66 -14.22 -2.54 -2.56
C ILE A 66 -13.01 -2.26 -3.46
N PHE A 67 -12.00 -3.11 -3.33
CA PHE A 67 -10.74 -3.04 -4.05
C PHE A 67 -10.57 -4.30 -4.88
N ASN A 68 -10.26 -4.12 -6.15
CA ASN A 68 -9.77 -5.22 -6.97
C ASN A 68 -8.36 -5.58 -6.52
N ILE A 69 -8.07 -6.88 -6.48
CA ILE A 69 -6.76 -7.41 -6.13
C ILE A 69 -6.17 -8.14 -7.33
N LYS A 70 -4.90 -8.48 -7.27
CA LYS A 70 -4.20 -9.17 -8.36
C LYS A 70 -4.81 -10.55 -8.59
N SER A 71 -5.31 -10.77 -9.81
CA SER A 71 -5.85 -12.06 -10.24
C SER A 71 -4.77 -13.15 -10.25
N THR A 72 -5.12 -14.33 -9.77
CA THR A 72 -4.31 -15.55 -9.87
C THR A 72 -5.09 -16.66 -10.58
N GLU A 73 -4.44 -17.76 -10.95
CA GLU A 73 -5.12 -18.90 -11.61
C GLU A 73 -6.23 -19.50 -10.71
N THR A 74 -6.00 -19.51 -9.40
CA THR A 74 -6.94 -19.99 -8.38
C THR A 74 -8.01 -18.96 -8.02
N HIS A 75 -7.70 -17.66 -8.15
CA HIS A 75 -8.55 -16.55 -7.76
C HIS A 75 -8.61 -15.47 -8.87
N PRO A 76 -9.27 -15.72 -10.00
CA PRO A 76 -9.23 -14.81 -11.15
C PRO A 76 -10.05 -13.53 -10.97
N ASN A 77 -11.10 -13.55 -10.14
CA ASN A 77 -12.04 -12.44 -9.95
C ASN A 77 -12.19 -12.03 -8.48
N SER A 78 -11.16 -12.22 -7.67
CA SER A 78 -11.22 -11.90 -6.25
C SER A 78 -11.13 -10.40 -5.98
N PHE A 79 -11.71 -9.99 -4.85
CA PHE A 79 -11.72 -8.61 -4.38
C PHE A 79 -11.59 -8.54 -2.85
N LEU A 80 -11.18 -7.37 -2.37
CA LEU A 80 -11.11 -7.03 -0.96
C LEU A 80 -12.13 -5.94 -0.65
N MET A 81 -13.02 -6.18 0.29
CA MET A 81 -13.82 -5.12 0.92
C MET A 81 -13.18 -4.74 2.24
N ALA A 82 -12.75 -3.49 2.37
CA ALA A 82 -12.11 -2.99 3.58
C ALA A 82 -12.67 -1.64 4.04
N SER A 83 -12.67 -1.44 5.36
CA SER A 83 -12.85 -0.13 5.98
C SER A 83 -11.50 0.44 6.32
N ILE A 84 -11.22 1.70 5.96
CA ILE A 84 -9.89 2.31 6.16
C ILE A 84 -10.04 3.65 6.86
N SER A 85 -9.53 3.72 8.08
CA SER A 85 -9.46 4.94 8.88
C SER A 85 -8.00 5.36 9.07
N ILE A 86 -7.75 6.66 8.96
CA ILE A 86 -6.44 7.27 9.20
C ILE A 86 -6.45 7.86 10.60
N ILE A 87 -5.49 7.46 11.43
CA ILE A 87 -5.23 8.10 12.72
C ILE A 87 -4.13 9.13 12.52
N TYR A 88 -4.46 10.40 12.71
CA TYR A 88 -3.52 11.50 12.56
C TYR A 88 -3.38 12.29 13.86
N ASP A 89 -2.25 12.97 13.99
CA ASP A 89 -1.97 13.83 15.12
C ASP A 89 -2.80 15.12 15.03
N GLY A 90 -3.54 15.45 16.07
CA GLY A 90 -4.29 16.71 16.18
C GLY A 90 -3.43 17.91 16.62
N GLY A 91 -2.15 17.68 16.93
CA GLY A 91 -1.24 18.66 17.49
C GLY A 91 -1.50 18.91 18.98
N LYS A 92 -0.61 19.66 19.64
CA LYS A 92 -0.71 19.92 21.09
C LYS A 92 -2.09 20.48 21.46
N LYS A 93 -2.82 19.77 22.33
CA LYS A 93 -4.20 20.12 22.72
C LYS A 93 -5.19 20.21 21.55
N ASN A 94 -5.00 19.43 20.48
CA ASN A 94 -5.90 19.37 19.33
C ASN A 94 -6.05 20.70 18.56
N LYS A 95 -5.05 21.58 18.63
CA LYS A 95 -5.10 22.90 17.96
C LYS A 95 -4.97 22.83 16.43
N GLN A 96 -4.44 21.73 15.89
CA GLN A 96 -4.17 21.55 14.46
C GLN A 96 -5.15 20.57 13.80
N VAL A 97 -6.20 20.14 14.52
CA VAL A 97 -7.17 19.15 14.02
C VAL A 97 -7.83 19.62 12.74
N GLU A 98 -8.38 20.83 12.71
CA GLU A 98 -9.09 21.34 11.54
C GLU A 98 -8.15 21.55 10.34
N GLU A 99 -6.96 22.10 10.57
CA GLU A 99 -5.94 22.29 9.52
C GLU A 99 -5.49 20.97 8.90
N ARG A 100 -5.19 19.97 9.73
CA ARG A 100 -4.74 18.64 9.26
C ARG A 100 -5.87 17.85 8.62
N LYS A 101 -7.10 18.01 9.10
CA LYS A 101 -8.30 17.46 8.45
C LYS A 101 -8.53 18.09 7.09
N GLU A 102 -8.37 19.40 6.95
CA GLU A 102 -8.45 20.08 5.65
C GLU A 102 -7.36 19.59 4.70
N LEU A 103 -6.13 19.39 5.19
CA LEU A 103 -5.02 18.81 4.42
C LEU A 103 -5.34 17.39 3.93
N LEU A 104 -5.91 16.53 4.78
CA LEU A 104 -6.36 15.19 4.41
C LEU A 104 -7.48 15.24 3.36
N ASN A 105 -8.45 16.16 3.52
CA ASN A 105 -9.53 16.35 2.55
C ASN A 105 -9.02 16.84 1.20
N LYS A 106 -8.06 17.77 1.19
CA LYS A 106 -7.43 18.29 -0.05
C LYS A 106 -6.72 17.19 -0.82
N ASN A 107 -6.10 16.24 -0.11
CA ASN A 107 -5.37 15.11 -0.69
C ASN A 107 -6.19 13.81 -0.76
N LEU A 108 -7.50 13.86 -0.49
CA LEU A 108 -8.35 12.68 -0.35
C LEU A 108 -8.27 11.74 -1.56
N SER A 109 -8.26 12.30 -2.77
CA SER A 109 -8.14 11.53 -4.01
C SER A 109 -6.82 10.77 -4.11
N LEU A 110 -5.71 11.38 -3.70
CA LEU A 110 -4.38 10.76 -3.71
C LEU A 110 -4.28 9.66 -2.65
N LEU A 111 -4.84 9.89 -1.45
CA LEU A 111 -4.90 8.89 -0.39
C LEU A 111 -5.70 7.65 -0.83
N LYS A 112 -6.87 7.86 -1.47
CA LYS A 112 -7.66 6.77 -2.06
C LYS A 112 -6.91 6.05 -3.17
N GLN A 113 -6.19 6.79 -4.02
CA GLN A 113 -5.39 6.20 -5.09
C GLN A 113 -4.24 5.34 -4.53
N ALA A 114 -3.60 5.76 -3.44
CA ALA A 114 -2.58 4.96 -2.76
C ALA A 114 -3.15 3.63 -2.24
N CYS A 115 -4.36 3.64 -1.66
CA CYS A 115 -5.06 2.41 -1.27
C CYS A 115 -5.30 1.49 -2.47
N ILE A 116 -5.89 2.03 -3.54
CA ILE A 116 -6.17 1.27 -4.77
C ILE A 116 -4.88 0.65 -5.32
N LYS A 117 -3.80 1.44 -5.44
CA LYS A 117 -2.51 0.98 -5.94
C LYS A 117 -1.92 -0.12 -5.06
N TYR A 118 -2.01 0.01 -3.73
CA TYR A 118 -1.54 -1.00 -2.80
C TYR A 118 -2.33 -2.30 -3.00
N PHE A 119 -3.65 -2.28 -2.87
CA PHE A 119 -4.45 -3.52 -2.93
C PHE A 119 -4.46 -4.19 -4.32
N MET A 120 -4.40 -3.42 -5.40
CA MET A 120 -4.25 -3.98 -6.76
C MET A 120 -2.91 -4.71 -6.97
N SER A 121 -1.89 -4.40 -6.16
CA SER A 121 -0.59 -5.08 -6.24
C SER A 121 -0.54 -6.39 -5.46
N GLN A 122 -1.48 -6.62 -4.54
CA GLN A 122 -1.52 -7.79 -3.67
C GLN A 122 -2.40 -8.89 -4.28
N SER A 123 -2.04 -10.16 -4.12
CA SER A 123 -2.90 -11.29 -4.47
C SER A 123 -3.81 -11.70 -3.30
N TYR A 124 -4.71 -12.66 -3.55
CA TYR A 124 -5.55 -13.23 -2.50
C TYR A 124 -4.71 -13.87 -1.39
N GLU A 125 -3.66 -14.60 -1.77
CA GLU A 125 -2.75 -15.29 -0.87
C GLU A 125 -1.95 -14.30 -0.01
N ASP A 126 -1.45 -13.22 -0.61
CA ASP A 126 -0.76 -12.14 0.09
C ASP A 126 -1.65 -11.51 1.16
N LEU A 127 -2.92 -11.29 0.82
CA LEU A 127 -3.90 -10.72 1.73
C LEU A 127 -4.45 -11.72 2.74
N ASN A 128 -4.24 -13.02 2.55
CA ASN A 128 -4.71 -14.08 3.45
C ASN A 128 -3.74 -14.37 4.60
N GLY A 129 -2.48 -13.97 4.48
CA GLY A 129 -1.47 -14.15 5.53
C GLY A 129 -1.82 -13.45 6.83
N GLU A 130 -1.35 -13.99 7.96
CA GLU A 130 -1.58 -13.42 9.31
C GLU A 130 -1.01 -12.00 9.44
N GLU A 131 0.08 -11.70 8.73
CA GLU A 131 0.75 -10.39 8.72
C GLU A 131 0.19 -9.42 7.66
N ALA A 132 -0.80 -9.83 6.86
CA ALA A 132 -1.26 -9.05 5.71
C ALA A 132 -1.79 -7.67 6.11
N MET A 133 -2.54 -7.63 7.22
CA MET A 133 -3.13 -6.39 7.72
C MET A 133 -2.07 -5.45 8.30
N ASP A 134 -1.05 -5.99 8.98
CA ASP A 134 0.05 -5.19 9.53
C ASP A 134 0.95 -4.63 8.41
N LYS A 135 1.21 -5.42 7.36
CA LYS A 135 1.93 -4.95 6.17
C LYS A 135 1.16 -3.86 5.43
N ALA A 136 -0.17 -4.02 5.31
CA ALA A 136 -1.03 -3.01 4.71
C ALA A 136 -1.03 -1.72 5.53
N ARG A 137 -1.12 -1.82 6.86
CA ARG A 137 -1.04 -0.67 7.77
C ARG A 137 0.27 0.09 7.61
N ALA A 138 1.40 -0.60 7.67
CA ALA A 138 2.71 0.02 7.52
C ALA A 138 2.88 0.68 6.14
N SER A 139 2.55 -0.05 5.07
CA SER A 139 2.70 0.46 3.70
C SER A 139 1.81 1.66 3.40
N LEU A 140 0.55 1.65 3.88
CA LEU A 140 -0.36 2.77 3.69
C LEU A 140 0.00 3.96 4.59
N LYS A 141 0.45 3.72 5.83
CA LYS A 141 0.95 4.79 6.71
C LYS A 141 2.09 5.55 6.05
N ASP A 142 3.06 4.84 5.49
CA ASP A 142 4.21 5.47 4.80
C ASP A 142 3.75 6.24 3.56
N ALA A 143 2.91 5.61 2.73
CA ALA A 143 2.37 6.24 1.52
C ALA A 143 1.55 7.49 1.84
N PHE A 144 0.72 7.46 2.89
CA PHE A 144 -0.10 8.60 3.26
C PHE A 144 0.74 9.73 3.83
N ASN A 145 1.73 9.43 4.69
CA ASN A 145 2.65 10.43 5.20
C ASN A 145 3.41 11.13 4.07
N GLU A 146 3.84 10.39 3.04
CA GLU A 146 4.48 10.99 1.86
C GLU A 146 3.54 11.93 1.10
N ILE A 147 2.24 11.58 0.99
CA ILE A 147 1.23 12.40 0.30
C ILE A 147 0.92 13.69 1.06
N VAL A 148 0.85 13.63 2.39
CA VAL A 148 0.52 14.78 3.23
C VAL A 148 1.74 15.56 3.70
N ARG A 149 2.95 15.11 3.35
CA ARG A 149 4.18 15.82 3.71
C ARG A 149 4.15 17.21 3.10
N THR A 150 4.45 18.21 3.93
CA THR A 150 4.69 19.58 3.48
C THR A 150 6.19 19.82 3.42
N ASP A 151 6.66 20.57 2.43
CA ASP A 151 8.10 20.85 2.23
C ASP A 151 8.75 21.55 3.45
N ASP A 152 7.93 22.19 4.29
CA ASP A 152 8.35 22.95 5.47
C ASP A 152 8.35 22.12 6.78
N SER A 153 7.97 20.84 6.76
CA SER A 153 7.84 20.02 7.96
C SER A 153 8.34 18.59 7.78
N ASP A 154 9.34 18.23 8.57
CA ASP A 154 9.85 16.85 8.69
C ASP A 154 9.01 16.00 9.68
N GLU A 155 7.87 16.51 10.18
CA GLU A 155 7.00 15.78 11.13
C GLU A 155 6.00 14.85 10.42
N ALA A 156 5.94 13.59 10.85
CA ALA A 156 4.90 12.66 10.42
C ALA A 156 3.54 13.10 10.99
N ILE A 157 2.58 13.38 10.10
CA ILE A 157 1.22 13.78 10.49
C ILE A 157 0.37 12.54 10.79
N ILE A 158 0.57 11.46 10.03
CA ILE A 158 -0.20 10.24 10.14
C ILE A 158 0.52 9.28 11.06
N ILE A 159 -0.17 8.93 12.14
CA ILE A 159 0.33 8.08 13.21
C ILE A 159 0.11 6.62 12.84
N ASP A 160 -1.10 6.30 12.38
CA ASP A 160 -1.51 4.93 12.11
C ASP A 160 -2.64 4.82 11.08
N VAL A 161 -2.86 3.61 10.57
CA VAL A 161 -3.96 3.22 9.69
C VAL A 161 -4.72 2.05 10.31
N VAL A 162 -6.01 2.23 10.51
CA VAL A 162 -6.89 1.24 11.15
C VAL A 162 -7.84 0.64 10.11
N PHE A 163 -8.01 -0.68 10.20
CA PHE A 163 -8.96 -1.42 9.39
C PHE A 163 -10.07 -1.98 10.27
N ASP A 164 -11.29 -1.44 10.16
CA ASP A 164 -12.44 -1.96 10.93
C ASP A 164 -13.10 -3.17 10.25
N LYS A 165 -12.92 -3.28 8.93
CA LYS A 165 -13.47 -4.34 8.11
C LYS A 165 -12.41 -4.83 7.15
N TRP A 166 -12.33 -6.14 6.99
CA TRP A 166 -11.41 -6.81 6.09
C TRP A 166 -12.03 -8.12 5.59
N ILE A 167 -12.69 -8.07 4.44
CA ILE A 167 -13.41 -9.19 3.87
C ILE A 167 -12.85 -9.48 2.48
N ARG A 168 -12.34 -10.68 2.28
CA ARG A 168 -11.77 -11.16 1.01
C ARG A 168 -12.75 -12.14 0.38
N GLN A 169 -13.03 -12.01 -0.91
CA GLN A 169 -13.89 -12.92 -1.68
C GLN A 169 -13.30 -13.22 -3.05
#